data_AF-A0A960PTF4-F1
#
_entry.id   AF-A0A960PTF4-F1
#
_cell.length_a   1.000
_cell.length_b   1.000
_cell.length_c   1.000
_cell.angle_alpha   90.00
_cell.angle_beta   90.00
_cell.angle_gamma   90.00
#
_symmetry.space_group_name_H-M   'P 1'
#
loop_
_entity.id
_entity.type
_entity.pdbx_description
1 polymer ?
#
loop_
_entity_poly.entity_id
_entity_poly.type
_entity_poly.pdbx_seq_one_letter_code
_entity_poly.pdbx_strand_id
1 'polypeptide(L)'
;MALSAAVAGLAIVATQGGSASAANVSQVVDCGIGGSQTMALTTTAPATATLGSNFHVKIAPSSGGTASGAEIKNMVTSFQIPSGATYVTGSAALSGGSGTLGATSVSVSGGVIQVKVPGPVANGASFTNPTLDFDLTASGTVGQTLKMTFKQTGAYTLTAAGSISVSCNANTPLTTLTSTVIEAAATTTTQATTTTSAGTTTTGGGASTTTQATTTTTAGPTTTLPPVVTTQNWVPGTACGVPEITTAPANATAVTITAVGGKGGKGGSQASSSKYNGGDGGQAVGTFAVTGGQTLSAVVGCNGADGQNGTATSTAAAGWSYGGSTGNGYIVIGQTGAGGGGGGGSSAGCLGADCATGSGTPLVVAGGGGGAGVSNCAGTPAGAGGTAGAASNANGDGGYGPSGTKGGNGGNSGS
;
A
#
# COMPACT_ATOMS: atom_id res chain seq x y z
N MET A 1 9.63 -55.26 -30.43
CA MET A 1 8.75 -54.14 -30.05
C MET A 1 9.56 -53.20 -29.18
N ALA A 2 9.99 -52.07 -29.72
CA ALA A 2 10.77 -51.06 -29.00
C ALA A 2 9.84 -49.89 -28.66
N LEU A 3 9.50 -49.73 -27.38
CA LEU A 3 8.76 -48.57 -26.89
C LEU A 3 9.73 -47.39 -26.75
N SER A 4 9.56 -46.38 -27.60
CA SER A 4 10.23 -45.08 -27.46
C SER A 4 9.48 -44.26 -26.41
N ALA A 5 10.14 -43.95 -25.28
CA ALA A 5 9.60 -43.08 -24.25
C ALA A 5 9.82 -41.61 -24.66
N ALA A 6 8.74 -40.90 -24.96
CA ALA A 6 8.77 -39.46 -25.22
C ALA A 6 8.87 -38.71 -23.88
N VAL A 7 10.03 -38.09 -23.63
CA VAL A 7 10.22 -37.18 -22.49
C VAL A 7 9.61 -35.84 -22.88
N ALA A 8 8.41 -35.56 -22.38
CA ALA A 8 7.79 -34.24 -22.48
C ALA A 8 8.53 -33.28 -21.54
N GLY A 9 9.31 -32.36 -22.11
CA GLY A 9 9.98 -31.29 -21.36
C GLY A 9 8.96 -30.31 -20.79
N LEU A 10 8.88 -30.23 -19.47
CA LEU A 10 8.05 -29.27 -18.74
C LEU A 10 8.72 -27.89 -18.82
N ALA A 11 8.16 -26.99 -19.63
CA ALA A 11 8.59 -25.60 -19.69
C ALA A 11 8.18 -24.87 -18.39
N ILE A 12 9.16 -24.44 -17.60
CA ILE A 12 8.93 -23.61 -16.42
C ILE A 12 8.56 -22.21 -16.92
N VAL A 13 7.28 -21.87 -16.87
CA VAL A 13 6.81 -20.50 -17.07
C VAL A 13 7.18 -19.72 -15.82
N ALA A 14 8.29 -18.96 -15.87
CA ALA A 14 8.61 -18.00 -14.83
C ALA A 14 7.50 -16.94 -14.81
N THR A 15 6.65 -16.98 -13.79
CA THR A 15 5.68 -15.92 -13.52
C THR A 15 6.46 -14.66 -13.20
N GLN A 16 6.64 -13.79 -14.19
CA GLN A 16 7.25 -12.48 -13.98
C GLN A 16 6.37 -11.72 -12.99
N GLY A 17 6.95 -11.33 -11.84
CA GLY A 17 6.26 -10.54 -10.82
C GLY A 17 5.57 -9.33 -11.45
N GLY A 18 4.36 -9.01 -10.97
CA GLY A 18 3.54 -7.95 -11.54
C GLY A 18 4.33 -6.65 -11.74
N SER A 19 4.15 -6.03 -12.91
CA SER A 19 4.83 -4.80 -13.29
C SER A 19 4.66 -3.73 -12.20
N ALA A 20 5.79 -3.20 -11.73
CA ALA A 20 5.86 -2.09 -10.79
C ALA A 20 5.06 -0.87 -11.25
N SER A 21 4.23 -0.29 -10.37
CA SER A 21 3.68 1.05 -10.58
C SER A 21 4.73 2.09 -10.24
N ALA A 22 4.99 3.02 -11.17
CA ALA A 22 5.86 4.16 -10.89
C ALA A 22 5.23 5.07 -9.82
N ALA A 23 5.99 5.42 -8.79
CA ALA A 23 5.59 6.35 -7.74
C ALA A 23 6.26 7.70 -7.96
N ASN A 24 5.47 8.78 -7.95
CA ASN A 24 6.00 10.14 -7.91
C ASN A 24 6.19 10.56 -6.46
N VAL A 25 7.44 10.85 -6.10
CA VAL A 25 7.81 11.24 -4.74
C VAL A 25 8.38 12.65 -4.77
N SER A 26 7.77 13.54 -4.00
CA SER A 26 8.23 14.90 -3.79
C SER A 26 8.77 15.03 -2.38
N GLN A 27 10.04 15.41 -2.24
CA GLN A 27 10.66 15.63 -0.95
C GLN A 27 11.14 17.08 -0.85
N VAL A 28 10.78 17.71 0.26
CA VAL A 28 11.37 18.99 0.66
C VAL A 28 12.73 18.70 1.30
N VAL A 29 13.77 19.31 0.74
CA VAL A 29 15.13 19.31 1.27
C VAL A 29 15.44 20.69 1.83
N ASP A 30 15.92 20.75 3.06
CA ASP A 30 16.38 21.99 3.66
C ASP A 30 17.87 22.17 3.33
N CYS A 31 18.17 23.19 2.53
CA CYS A 31 19.52 23.54 2.09
C CYS A 31 20.16 24.62 2.96
N GLY A 32 19.66 24.87 4.17
CA GLY A 32 20.19 25.89 5.07
C GLY A 32 20.12 27.27 4.45
N ILE A 33 21.28 27.87 4.11
CA ILE A 33 21.35 29.18 3.46
C ILE A 33 20.67 29.22 2.08
N GLY A 34 20.53 28.06 1.43
CA GLY A 34 19.80 27.93 0.16
C GLY A 34 18.28 27.85 0.32
N GLY A 35 17.75 27.87 1.55
CA GLY A 35 16.34 27.70 1.86
C GLY A 35 15.81 26.28 1.58
N SER A 36 14.50 26.13 1.71
CA SER A 36 13.80 24.88 1.36
C SER A 36 13.70 24.72 -0.15
N GLN A 37 14.21 23.61 -0.66
CA GLN A 37 14.03 23.21 -2.06
C GLN A 37 13.17 21.96 -2.12
N THR A 38 12.52 21.75 -3.27
CA THR A 38 11.72 20.55 -3.50
C THR A 38 12.36 19.75 -4.61
N MET A 39 12.70 18.49 -4.32
CA MET A 39 13.15 17.55 -5.32
C MET A 39 12.04 16.55 -5.59
N ALA A 40 11.68 16.42 -6.87
CA ALA A 40 10.67 15.48 -7.31
C ALA A 40 11.32 14.36 -8.14
N LEU A 41 11.01 13.12 -7.77
CA LEU A 41 11.52 11.90 -8.37
C LEU A 41 10.35 11.02 -8.82
N THR A 42 10.56 10.29 -9.91
CA THR A 42 9.74 9.14 -10.29
C THR A 42 10.55 7.89 -10.04
N THR A 43 10.06 7.04 -9.14
CA THR A 43 10.72 5.81 -8.72
C THR A 43 9.92 4.59 -9.17
N THR A 44 10.58 3.50 -9.50
CA THR A 44 9.92 2.27 -9.94
C THR A 44 10.67 1.07 -9.37
N ALA A 45 9.95 0.18 -8.70
CA ALA A 45 10.43 -1.10 -8.22
C ALA A 45 9.24 -2.07 -8.10
N PRO A 46 9.42 -3.39 -8.30
CA PRO A 46 8.35 -4.37 -8.15
C PRO A 46 7.65 -4.27 -6.79
N ALA A 47 6.34 -4.49 -6.78
CA ALA A 47 5.57 -4.53 -5.53
C ALA A 47 6.00 -5.71 -4.65
N THR A 48 6.44 -6.81 -5.27
CA THR A 48 6.93 -8.02 -4.59
C THR A 48 8.25 -8.49 -5.21
N ALA A 49 9.10 -9.11 -4.40
CA ALA A 49 10.34 -9.75 -4.83
C ALA A 49 10.49 -11.09 -4.12
N THR A 50 10.88 -12.13 -4.85
CA THR A 50 11.10 -13.45 -4.26
C THR A 50 12.38 -13.44 -3.42
N LEU A 51 12.38 -14.11 -2.27
CA LEU A 51 13.58 -14.26 -1.44
C LEU A 51 14.74 -14.83 -2.27
N GLY A 52 15.88 -14.14 -2.25
CA GLY A 52 17.08 -14.48 -3.02
C GLY A 52 17.05 -14.02 -4.48
N SER A 53 15.95 -13.48 -4.99
CA SER A 53 15.89 -12.98 -6.37
C SER A 53 16.41 -11.55 -6.49
N ASN A 54 16.98 -11.24 -7.67
CA ASN A 54 17.29 -9.88 -8.05
C ASN A 54 16.01 -9.17 -8.52
N PHE A 55 15.87 -7.90 -8.18
CA PHE A 55 14.81 -7.02 -8.67
C PHE A 55 15.37 -5.66 -9.06
N HIS A 56 14.77 -5.07 -10.09
CA HIS A 56 15.23 -3.81 -10.67
C HIS A 56 14.62 -2.61 -9.96
N VAL A 57 15.44 -1.58 -9.74
CA VAL A 57 15.04 -0.29 -9.19
C VAL A 57 15.48 0.81 -10.14
N LYS A 58 14.52 1.67 -10.50
CA LYS A 58 14.74 2.86 -11.31
C LYS A 58 14.38 4.11 -10.53
N ILE A 59 15.24 5.12 -10.59
CA ILE A 59 15.06 6.44 -9.99
C ILE A 59 15.33 7.48 -11.07
N ALA A 60 14.27 8.15 -11.53
CA ALA A 60 14.35 9.22 -12.52
C ALA A 60 13.96 10.56 -11.87
N PRO A 61 14.56 11.69 -12.25
CA PRO A 61 14.00 12.99 -11.91
C PRO A 61 12.67 13.19 -12.64
N SER A 62 11.65 13.72 -11.96
CA SER A 62 10.35 14.00 -12.60
C SER A 62 10.34 15.34 -13.35
N SER A 63 11.30 16.22 -13.06
CA SER A 63 11.52 17.48 -13.80
C SER A 63 13.00 17.90 -13.76
N GLY A 64 13.39 18.80 -14.67
CA GLY A 64 14.65 19.53 -14.56
C GLY A 64 14.65 20.51 -13.38
N GLY A 65 15.83 20.93 -12.96
CA GLY A 65 16.08 22.00 -12.01
C GLY A 65 16.68 23.24 -12.68
N THR A 66 16.75 24.35 -11.94
CA THR A 66 17.51 25.55 -12.34
C THR A 66 18.42 25.93 -11.19
N ALA A 67 19.70 26.13 -11.47
CA ALA A 67 20.64 26.66 -10.48
C ALA A 67 20.25 28.10 -10.17
N SER A 68 19.95 28.41 -8.90
CA SER A 68 19.55 29.76 -8.48
C SER A 68 20.40 30.21 -7.30
N GLY A 69 20.87 31.46 -7.36
CA GLY A 69 21.68 32.09 -6.31
C GLY A 69 23.18 31.88 -6.45
N ALA A 70 23.64 30.74 -7.00
CA ALA A 70 25.06 30.50 -7.26
C ALA A 70 25.30 29.29 -8.18
N GLU A 71 26.56 29.10 -8.59
CA GLU A 71 27.02 27.95 -9.37
C GLU A 71 27.03 26.67 -8.53
N ILE A 72 26.53 25.57 -9.10
CA ILE A 72 26.48 24.25 -8.47
C ILE A 72 27.70 23.44 -8.92
N LYS A 73 28.50 22.98 -7.94
CA LYS A 73 29.63 22.06 -8.16
C LYS A 73 29.53 20.83 -7.25
N ASN A 74 30.00 19.69 -7.76
CA ASN A 74 30.14 18.43 -7.02
C ASN A 74 28.87 18.00 -6.28
N MET A 75 27.73 18.03 -6.96
CA MET A 75 26.49 17.57 -6.35
C MET A 75 26.54 16.07 -6.09
N VAL A 76 26.20 15.66 -4.87
CA VAL A 76 26.13 14.25 -4.47
C VAL A 76 24.73 13.92 -3.95
N THR A 77 24.11 12.91 -4.54
CA THR A 77 22.79 12.41 -4.19
C THR A 77 22.96 11.00 -3.63
N SER A 78 22.47 10.75 -2.41
CA SER A 78 22.62 9.44 -1.74
C SER A 78 21.28 8.72 -1.58
N PHE A 79 21.28 7.41 -1.80
CA PHE A 79 20.12 6.53 -1.64
C PHE A 79 20.49 5.41 -0.67
N GLN A 80 19.66 5.21 0.36
CA GLN A 80 19.90 4.16 1.35
C GLN A 80 19.31 2.85 0.84
N ILE A 81 20.14 1.81 0.76
CA ILE A 81 19.66 0.45 0.48
C ILE A 81 18.85 -0.02 1.70
N PRO A 82 17.60 -0.48 1.53
CA PRO A 82 16.78 -0.95 2.63
C PRO A 82 17.43 -2.15 3.33
N SER A 83 17.24 -2.25 4.65
CA SER A 83 17.54 -3.48 5.38
C SER A 83 16.78 -4.64 4.76
N GLY A 84 17.44 -5.79 4.58
CA GLY A 84 16.86 -6.95 3.89
C GLY A 84 16.98 -6.91 2.36
N ALA A 85 17.75 -5.97 1.81
CA ALA A 85 18.21 -6.02 0.44
C ALA A 85 19.74 -5.89 0.39
N THR A 86 20.35 -6.47 -0.65
CA THR A 86 21.77 -6.30 -0.95
C THR A 86 21.93 -5.78 -2.37
N TYR A 87 22.88 -4.87 -2.58
CA TYR A 87 23.14 -4.33 -3.91
C TYR A 87 23.85 -5.34 -4.81
N VAL A 88 23.39 -5.47 -6.04
CA VAL A 88 24.04 -6.32 -7.05
C VAL A 88 25.24 -5.57 -7.62
N THR A 89 26.44 -6.04 -7.31
CA THR A 89 27.68 -5.36 -7.71
C THR A 89 27.77 -5.20 -9.23
N GLY A 90 27.96 -3.96 -9.68
CA GLY A 90 28.10 -3.63 -11.10
C GLY A 90 26.77 -3.39 -11.84
N SER A 91 25.63 -3.49 -11.16
CA SER A 91 24.32 -3.27 -11.80
C SER A 91 23.96 -1.79 -11.99
N ALA A 92 24.70 -0.86 -11.38
CA ALA A 92 24.31 0.54 -11.39
C ALA A 92 24.65 1.19 -12.73
N ALA A 93 23.64 1.76 -13.37
CA ALA A 93 23.75 2.48 -14.62
C ALA A 93 23.16 3.88 -14.49
N LEU A 94 23.81 4.86 -15.12
CA LEU A 94 23.30 6.21 -15.26
C LEU A 94 22.90 6.43 -16.72
N SER A 95 21.74 7.04 -16.94
CA SER A 95 21.26 7.37 -18.28
C SER A 95 20.61 8.75 -18.34
N GLY A 96 20.63 9.37 -19.52
CA GLY A 96 20.05 10.70 -19.73
C GLY A 96 20.78 11.81 -18.96
N GLY A 97 20.01 12.77 -18.46
CA GLY A 97 20.51 14.03 -17.91
C GLY A 97 20.79 15.06 -19.00
N SER A 98 20.76 16.35 -18.63
CA SER A 98 21.01 17.46 -19.56
C SER A 98 21.55 18.70 -18.84
N GLY A 99 22.11 19.62 -19.62
CA GLY A 99 22.83 20.80 -19.13
C GLY A 99 24.34 20.57 -19.08
N THR A 100 25.08 21.49 -18.48
CA THR A 100 26.54 21.40 -18.32
C THR A 100 26.95 20.48 -17.16
N LEU A 101 26.30 19.31 -17.08
CA LEU A 101 26.67 18.29 -16.12
C LEU A 101 27.96 17.64 -16.60
N GLY A 102 29.07 17.82 -15.87
CA GLY A 102 30.29 17.04 -16.11
C GLY A 102 30.04 15.53 -16.03
N ALA A 103 31.05 14.71 -16.31
CA ALA A 103 30.92 13.24 -16.31
C ALA A 103 30.35 12.72 -14.98
N THR A 104 29.10 12.25 -15.01
CA THR A 104 28.40 11.75 -13.82
C THR A 104 28.90 10.35 -13.47
N SER A 105 28.95 10.04 -12.17
CA SER A 105 29.44 8.75 -11.69
C SER A 105 28.58 8.22 -10.56
N VAL A 106 28.46 6.90 -10.45
CA VAL A 106 27.82 6.21 -9.34
C VAL A 106 28.85 5.45 -8.51
N SER A 107 28.71 5.46 -7.19
CA SER A 107 29.51 4.64 -6.28
C SER A 107 28.62 4.01 -5.21
N VAL A 108 28.98 2.83 -4.72
CA VAL A 108 28.21 2.12 -3.68
C VAL A 108 29.15 1.73 -2.55
N SER A 109 28.82 2.15 -1.33
CA SER A 109 29.60 1.83 -0.13
C SER A 109 28.72 1.86 1.11
N GLY A 110 28.91 0.90 2.03
CA GLY A 110 28.23 0.90 3.33
C GLY A 110 26.70 0.89 3.26
N GLY A 111 26.11 0.27 2.24
CA GLY A 111 24.65 0.27 2.05
C GLY A 111 24.09 1.58 1.46
N VAL A 112 24.95 2.47 0.95
CA VAL A 112 24.57 3.74 0.35
C VAL A 112 25.01 3.79 -1.11
N ILE A 113 24.08 4.13 -2.00
CA ILE A 113 24.36 4.41 -3.42
C ILE A 113 24.49 5.92 -3.58
N GLN A 114 25.63 6.39 -4.08
CA GLN A 114 25.91 7.81 -4.30
C GLN A 114 26.02 8.11 -5.79
N VAL A 115 25.23 9.07 -6.27
CA VAL A 115 25.35 9.65 -7.61
C VAL A 115 26.05 10.99 -7.49
N LYS A 116 27.21 11.11 -8.13
CA LYS A 116 28.01 12.34 -8.17
C LYS A 116 27.87 13.01 -9.53
N VAL A 117 27.54 14.29 -9.49
CA VAL A 117 27.40 15.20 -10.64
C VAL A 117 28.42 16.33 -10.46
N PRO A 118 29.57 16.29 -11.15
CA PRO A 118 30.67 17.22 -10.90
C PRO A 118 30.35 18.71 -11.13
N GLY A 119 29.45 19.03 -12.07
CA GLY A 119 29.24 20.40 -12.54
C GLY A 119 30.45 20.92 -13.36
N PRO A 120 30.58 22.25 -13.55
CA PRO A 120 29.76 23.31 -12.98
C PRO A 120 28.40 23.48 -13.69
N VAL A 121 27.35 23.76 -12.92
CA VAL A 121 26.08 24.31 -13.45
C VAL A 121 26.04 25.78 -13.11
N ALA A 122 26.14 26.63 -14.14
CA ALA A 122 26.15 28.08 -13.97
C ALA A 122 24.88 28.60 -13.30
N ASN A 123 24.98 29.69 -12.55
CA ASN A 123 23.81 30.35 -11.96
C ASN A 123 22.82 30.77 -13.07
N GLY A 124 21.55 30.46 -12.87
CA GLY A 124 20.47 30.65 -13.84
C GLY A 124 20.35 29.54 -14.90
N ALA A 125 21.30 28.60 -14.98
CA ALA A 125 21.23 27.53 -15.96
C ALA A 125 20.27 26.42 -15.51
N SER A 126 19.48 25.91 -16.46
CA SER A 126 18.67 24.72 -16.27
C SER A 126 19.51 23.46 -16.45
N PHE A 127 19.20 22.43 -15.66
CA PHE A 127 19.85 21.13 -15.71
C PHE A 127 18.85 20.02 -15.39
N THR A 128 19.10 18.81 -15.87
CA THR A 128 18.31 17.63 -15.49
C THR A 128 19.27 16.55 -15.01
N ASN A 129 19.04 16.03 -13.81
CA ASN A 129 19.85 14.94 -13.28
C ASN A 129 19.75 13.67 -14.15
N PRO A 130 20.77 12.80 -14.15
CA PRO A 130 20.65 11.51 -14.80
C PRO A 130 19.62 10.62 -14.08
N THR A 131 19.02 9.70 -14.81
CA THR A 131 18.28 8.56 -14.27
C THR A 131 19.27 7.53 -13.74
N LEU A 132 18.98 6.96 -12.58
CA LEU A 132 19.74 5.89 -11.94
C LEU A 132 18.93 4.59 -12.02
N ASP A 133 19.53 3.56 -12.60
CA ASP A 133 19.00 2.21 -12.70
C ASP A 133 19.95 1.25 -11.96
N PHE A 134 19.45 0.33 -11.16
CA PHE A 134 20.25 -0.68 -10.46
C PHE A 134 19.42 -1.88 -10.00
N ASP A 135 20.08 -2.97 -9.63
CA ASP A 135 19.43 -4.16 -9.13
C ASP A 135 19.77 -4.38 -7.65
N LEU A 136 18.79 -4.94 -6.93
CA LEU A 136 18.92 -5.37 -5.54
C LEU A 136 18.54 -6.86 -5.44
N THR A 137 19.22 -7.60 -4.57
CA THR A 137 18.82 -8.97 -4.19
C THR A 137 18.02 -8.91 -2.89
N ALA A 138 16.82 -9.50 -2.87
CA ALA A 138 16.01 -9.62 -1.66
C ALA A 138 16.65 -10.62 -0.70
N SER A 139 17.09 -10.17 0.48
CA SER A 139 17.83 -10.97 1.46
C SER A 139 17.22 -10.96 2.88
N GLY A 140 16.10 -10.27 3.07
CA GLY A 140 15.36 -10.22 4.33
C GLY A 140 14.48 -11.44 4.56
N THR A 141 13.59 -11.38 5.54
CA THR A 141 12.61 -12.44 5.81
C THR A 141 11.39 -12.30 4.91
N VAL A 142 10.74 -13.42 4.57
CA VAL A 142 9.43 -13.41 3.89
C VAL A 142 8.43 -12.55 4.68
N GLY A 143 7.63 -11.75 3.97
CA GLY A 143 6.70 -10.77 4.52
C GLY A 143 7.33 -9.42 4.89
N GLN A 144 8.66 -9.28 4.87
CA GLN A 144 9.32 -8.01 5.14
C GLN A 144 9.10 -7.02 4.00
N THR A 145 8.72 -5.78 4.34
CA THR A 145 8.65 -4.67 3.39
C THR A 145 9.98 -3.92 3.32
N LEU A 146 10.61 -3.94 2.15
CA LEU A 146 11.80 -3.18 1.80
C LEU A 146 11.39 -1.74 1.46
N LYS A 147 11.80 -0.79 2.30
CA LYS A 147 11.53 0.65 2.11
C LYS A 147 12.80 1.40 1.77
N MET A 148 12.94 1.82 0.51
CA MET A 148 14.05 2.66 0.10
C MET A 148 13.79 4.10 0.53
N THR A 149 14.78 4.74 1.15
CA THR A 149 14.69 6.16 1.55
C THR A 149 15.74 6.98 0.82
N PHE A 150 15.40 8.25 0.64
CA PHE A 150 16.26 9.22 -0.02
C PHE A 150 16.87 10.17 1.00
N LYS A 151 18.17 10.46 0.84
CA LYS A 151 18.88 11.50 1.58
C LYS A 151 19.88 12.19 0.64
N GLN A 152 19.68 13.47 0.36
CA GLN A 152 20.78 14.28 -0.18
C GLN A 152 21.77 14.58 0.95
N THR A 153 23.07 14.55 0.68
CA THR A 153 24.08 14.97 1.65
C THR A 153 25.18 15.67 0.86
N GLY A 154 25.48 16.92 1.20
CA GLY A 154 26.44 17.74 0.44
C GLY A 154 25.96 18.12 -0.96
N ALA A 155 24.70 18.56 -1.07
CA ALA A 155 24.01 18.76 -2.34
C ALA A 155 24.78 19.61 -3.36
N TYR A 156 25.60 20.57 -2.95
CA TYR A 156 26.56 21.25 -3.83
C TYR A 156 27.50 22.18 -3.05
N THR A 157 28.64 22.51 -3.64
CA THR A 157 29.47 23.63 -3.17
C THR A 157 29.09 24.89 -3.94
N LEU A 158 28.59 25.91 -3.25
CA LEU A 158 28.38 27.23 -3.84
C LEU A 158 29.70 27.98 -3.81
N THR A 159 30.16 28.44 -4.97
CA THR A 159 31.32 29.33 -5.07
C THR A 159 30.81 30.75 -5.31
N ALA A 160 30.53 31.49 -4.23
CA ALA A 160 30.21 32.92 -4.29
C ALA A 160 31.28 33.66 -3.47
N ALA A 161 32.34 34.15 -4.14
CA ALA A 161 33.49 34.82 -3.51
C ALA A 161 34.23 34.03 -2.39
N GLY A 162 33.90 32.75 -2.23
CA GLY A 162 34.41 31.78 -1.26
C GLY A 162 33.61 30.48 -1.42
N SER A 163 34.21 29.32 -1.15
CA SER A 163 33.53 28.03 -1.29
C SER A 163 32.75 27.71 0.00
N ILE A 164 31.42 27.79 -0.05
CA ILE A 164 30.55 27.33 1.04
C ILE A 164 29.98 25.97 0.64
N SER A 165 30.24 24.94 1.45
CA SER A 165 29.59 23.64 1.30
C SER A 165 28.16 23.74 1.82
N VAL A 166 27.17 23.58 0.93
CA VAL A 166 25.77 23.51 1.30
C VAL A 166 25.37 22.05 1.40
N SER A 167 25.02 21.60 2.61
CA SER A 167 24.39 20.29 2.80
C SER A 167 22.88 20.48 2.82
N CYS A 168 22.20 20.00 1.79
CA CYS A 168 20.75 19.86 1.85
C CYS A 168 20.43 18.55 2.57
N ASN A 169 19.71 18.63 3.69
CA ASN A 169 19.21 17.44 4.37
C ASN A 169 17.73 17.25 4.04
N ALA A 170 17.35 16.00 3.79
CA ALA A 170 15.94 15.63 3.74
C ALA A 170 15.25 15.99 5.06
N ASN A 171 14.12 16.67 5.00
CA ASN A 171 13.33 16.93 6.20
C ASN A 171 12.87 15.60 6.80
N THR A 172 13.03 15.44 8.12
CA THR A 172 12.47 14.30 8.84
C THR A 172 10.97 14.53 9.05
N PRO A 173 10.12 13.52 8.80
CA PRO A 173 10.43 12.13 8.47
C PRO A 173 10.85 11.89 7.00
N LEU A 174 11.81 10.99 6.78
CA LEU A 174 12.27 10.61 5.44
C LEU A 174 11.12 10.03 4.60
N THR A 175 10.98 10.51 3.38
CA THR A 175 9.98 10.01 2.43
C THR A 175 10.39 8.66 1.88
N THR A 176 9.46 7.69 1.85
CA THR A 176 9.67 6.38 1.23
C THR A 176 9.61 6.53 -0.29
N LEU A 177 10.67 6.07 -0.98
CA LEU A 177 10.78 6.11 -2.44
C LEU A 177 10.08 4.94 -3.12
N THR A 178 10.37 3.73 -2.65
CA THR A 178 9.83 2.48 -3.18
C THR A 178 9.50 1.53 -2.03
N SER A 179 8.56 0.62 -2.27
CA SER A 179 8.10 -0.38 -1.31
C SER A 179 7.97 -1.73 -2.00
N THR A 180 8.79 -2.70 -1.61
CA THR A 180 8.79 -4.06 -2.17
C THR A 180 8.64 -5.08 -1.04
N VAL A 181 7.68 -5.99 -1.12
CA VAL A 181 7.50 -7.06 -0.11
C VAL A 181 8.27 -8.32 -0.53
N ILE A 182 9.01 -8.91 0.40
CA ILE A 182 9.71 -10.18 0.16
C ILE A 182 8.71 -11.34 0.23
N GLU A 183 8.64 -12.15 -0.82
CA GLU A 183 7.84 -13.35 -0.89
C GLU A 183 8.70 -14.62 -0.80
N ALA A 184 8.11 -15.74 -0.41
CA ALA A 184 8.81 -17.01 -0.35
C ALA A 184 9.26 -17.46 -1.75
N ALA A 185 10.47 -18.00 -1.83
CA ALA A 185 10.93 -18.71 -3.03
C ALA A 185 10.10 -19.96 -3.26
N ALA A 186 9.85 -20.29 -4.53
CA ALA A 186 9.13 -21.50 -4.88
C ALA A 186 9.87 -22.74 -4.41
N THR A 187 9.30 -23.44 -3.44
CA THR A 187 9.84 -24.70 -2.93
C THR A 187 9.38 -25.84 -3.83
N THR A 188 10.27 -26.42 -4.62
CA THR A 188 9.96 -27.65 -5.34
C THR A 188 10.00 -28.82 -4.37
N THR A 189 8.84 -29.32 -3.96
CA THR A 189 8.73 -30.53 -3.14
C THR A 189 8.50 -31.73 -4.04
N THR A 190 9.41 -32.70 -4.09
CA THR A 190 9.17 -33.94 -4.83
C THR A 190 8.25 -34.84 -4.00
N GLN A 191 6.93 -34.81 -4.28
CA GLN A 191 5.99 -35.72 -3.64
C GLN A 191 5.81 -36.98 -4.49
N ALA A 192 6.11 -38.15 -3.92
CA ALA A 192 5.88 -39.42 -4.59
C ALA A 192 4.36 -39.66 -4.69
N THR A 193 3.83 -39.61 -5.92
CA THR A 193 2.44 -39.99 -6.18
C THR A 193 2.36 -41.51 -6.31
N THR A 194 1.52 -42.15 -5.50
CA THR A 194 1.30 -43.61 -5.56
C THR A 194 0.05 -43.87 -6.39
N THR A 195 0.21 -44.33 -7.62
CA THR A 195 -0.91 -44.68 -8.51
C THR A 195 -1.14 -46.18 -8.43
N THR A 196 -2.24 -46.59 -7.82
CA THR A 196 -2.65 -48.00 -7.76
C THR A 196 -3.44 -48.36 -9.01
N SER A 197 -2.87 -49.15 -9.91
CA SER A 197 -3.59 -49.68 -11.07
C SER A 197 -4.01 -51.12 -10.78
N ALA A 198 -5.31 -51.40 -10.88
CA ALA A 198 -5.85 -52.74 -10.72
C ALA A 198 -5.65 -53.52 -12.03
N GLY A 199 -4.58 -54.32 -12.10
CA GLY A 199 -4.40 -55.29 -13.16
C GLY A 199 -5.17 -56.57 -12.86
N THR A 200 -6.12 -56.93 -13.72
CA THR A 200 -6.85 -58.21 -13.62
C THR A 200 -6.18 -59.23 -14.52
N THR A 201 -5.50 -60.22 -13.95
CA THR A 201 -4.90 -61.33 -14.70
C THR A 201 -5.86 -62.52 -14.69
N THR A 202 -6.50 -62.82 -15.82
CA THR A 202 -7.33 -64.02 -16.01
C THR A 202 -6.43 -65.18 -16.45
N THR A 203 -6.28 -66.19 -15.59
CA THR A 203 -5.66 -67.47 -15.98
C THR A 203 -6.77 -68.51 -16.14
N GLY A 204 -6.87 -69.10 -17.33
CA GLY A 204 -7.85 -70.13 -17.64
C GLY A 204 -7.52 -71.46 -16.97
N GLY A 205 -8.46 -72.00 -16.19
CA GLY A 205 -8.37 -73.31 -15.54
C GLY A 205 -8.94 -73.23 -14.13
N GLY A 206 -10.13 -73.80 -13.92
CA GLY A 206 -10.93 -73.61 -12.71
C GLY A 206 -10.23 -73.94 -11.39
N ALA A 207 -9.95 -72.91 -10.59
CA ALA A 207 -9.96 -72.89 -9.12
C ALA A 207 -9.45 -71.51 -8.67
N SER A 208 -10.20 -70.86 -7.76
CA SER A 208 -9.84 -69.68 -6.95
C SER A 208 -9.16 -68.49 -7.66
N THR A 209 -9.94 -67.45 -7.96
CA THR A 209 -9.44 -66.15 -8.42
C THR A 209 -8.76 -65.40 -7.26
N THR A 210 -7.44 -65.23 -7.32
CA THR A 210 -6.70 -64.39 -6.37
C THR A 210 -6.30 -63.08 -7.05
N THR A 211 -6.93 -61.98 -6.65
CA THR A 211 -6.61 -60.64 -7.13
C THR A 211 -5.35 -60.14 -6.42
N GLN A 212 -4.21 -60.07 -7.11
CA GLN A 212 -2.98 -59.52 -6.56
C GLN A 212 -2.75 -58.11 -7.14
N ALA A 213 -2.95 -57.09 -6.31
CA ALA A 213 -2.67 -55.71 -6.69
C ALA A 213 -1.15 -55.49 -6.76
N THR A 214 -0.65 -55.03 -7.90
CA THR A 214 0.76 -54.65 -8.07
C THR A 214 0.87 -53.12 -7.99
N THR A 215 1.45 -52.62 -6.90
CA THR A 215 1.66 -51.18 -6.70
C THR A 215 2.93 -50.75 -7.43
N THR A 216 2.80 -49.90 -8.46
CA THR A 216 3.97 -49.33 -9.16
C THR A 216 4.08 -47.85 -8.80
N THR A 217 5.04 -47.50 -7.94
CA THR A 217 5.27 -46.11 -7.53
C THR A 217 6.08 -45.40 -8.61
N THR A 218 5.46 -44.50 -9.37
CA THR A 218 6.18 -43.62 -10.31
C THR A 218 6.16 -42.21 -9.73
N ALA A 219 7.29 -41.75 -9.19
CA ALA A 219 7.41 -40.41 -8.64
C ALA A 219 7.46 -39.39 -9.79
N GLY A 220 6.30 -38.77 -10.09
CA GLY A 220 6.25 -37.56 -10.90
C GLY A 220 6.56 -36.33 -10.03
N PRO A 221 7.39 -35.38 -10.46
CA PRO A 221 7.58 -34.15 -9.73
C PRO A 221 6.28 -33.34 -9.74
N THR A 222 5.65 -33.16 -8.58
CA THR A 222 4.56 -32.20 -8.39
C THR A 222 5.13 -30.92 -7.83
N THR A 223 5.06 -29.83 -8.59
CA THR A 223 5.49 -28.51 -8.10
C THR A 223 4.38 -27.92 -7.24
N THR A 224 4.47 -28.06 -5.92
CA THR A 224 3.71 -27.22 -5.00
C THR A 224 4.31 -25.82 -5.02
N LEU A 225 3.57 -24.83 -5.49
CA LEU A 225 3.97 -23.43 -5.40
C LEU A 225 4.13 -23.04 -3.92
N PRO A 226 5.04 -22.10 -3.60
CA PRO A 226 5.30 -21.72 -2.23
C PRO A 226 4.05 -21.08 -1.62
N PRO A 227 3.90 -21.11 -0.27
CA PRO A 227 2.83 -20.39 0.38
C PRO A 227 2.97 -18.89 0.06
N VAL A 228 2.00 -18.35 -0.67
CA VAL A 228 1.98 -16.93 -1.05
C VAL A 228 1.20 -16.19 0.03
N VAL A 229 1.88 -15.29 0.75
CA VAL A 229 1.18 -14.33 1.62
C VAL A 229 0.72 -13.19 0.74
N THR A 230 -0.57 -13.16 0.41
CA THR A 230 -1.14 -12.04 -0.36
C THR A 230 -1.74 -10.98 0.54
N THR A 231 -1.33 -9.74 0.34
CA THR A 231 -1.99 -8.56 0.90
C THR A 231 -3.07 -8.08 -0.06
N GLN A 232 -4.31 -8.01 0.41
CA GLN A 232 -5.41 -7.39 -0.32
C GLN A 232 -5.73 -6.06 0.37
N ASN A 233 -5.70 -4.97 -0.39
CA ASN A 233 -6.01 -3.63 0.11
C ASN A 233 -7.33 -3.14 -0.48
N TRP A 234 -8.34 -2.99 0.37
CA TRP A 234 -9.63 -2.40 -0.01
C TRP A 234 -9.65 -0.95 0.45
N VAL A 235 -9.71 -0.05 -0.52
CA VAL A 235 -9.82 1.39 -0.30
C VAL A 235 -11.16 1.82 -0.91
N PRO A 236 -11.90 2.79 -0.35
CA PRO A 236 -13.16 3.23 -0.94
C PRO A 236 -12.98 3.63 -2.41
N GLY A 237 -13.48 2.78 -3.32
CA GLY A 237 -13.73 3.12 -4.71
C GLY A 237 -15.04 3.88 -4.87
N THR A 238 -15.49 4.12 -6.11
CA THR A 238 -16.74 4.83 -6.39
C THR A 238 -18.01 4.06 -5.97
N ALA A 239 -17.91 2.77 -5.63
CA ALA A 239 -19.01 1.93 -5.17
C ALA A 239 -18.83 1.52 -3.69
N CYS A 240 -18.89 2.50 -2.80
CA CYS A 240 -18.90 2.23 -1.36
C CYS A 240 -20.26 1.66 -0.89
N GLY A 241 -20.28 0.97 0.24
CA GLY A 241 -21.49 0.36 0.82
C GLY A 241 -21.97 -0.92 0.13
N VAL A 242 -21.25 -1.42 -0.87
CA VAL A 242 -21.55 -2.66 -1.58
C VAL A 242 -20.51 -3.72 -1.20
N PRO A 243 -20.91 -4.99 -0.96
CA PRO A 243 -19.96 -6.08 -0.76
C PRO A 243 -19.08 -6.30 -2.00
N GLU A 244 -17.77 -6.30 -1.80
CA GLU A 244 -16.78 -6.76 -2.78
C GLU A 244 -16.34 -8.17 -2.40
N ILE A 245 -16.21 -9.05 -3.40
CA ILE A 245 -15.85 -10.46 -3.21
C ILE A 245 -14.56 -10.74 -4.00
N THR A 246 -13.63 -11.46 -3.39
CA THR A 246 -12.45 -12.02 -4.05
C THR A 246 -12.19 -13.44 -3.58
N THR A 247 -11.24 -14.13 -4.20
CA THR A 247 -10.80 -15.46 -3.76
C THR A 247 -9.33 -15.41 -3.36
N ALA A 248 -8.99 -16.08 -2.26
CA ALA A 248 -7.62 -16.28 -1.86
C ALA A 248 -6.88 -17.04 -2.98
N PRO A 249 -5.65 -16.66 -3.37
CA PRO A 249 -4.90 -17.38 -4.37
C PRO A 249 -4.70 -18.85 -4.01
N ALA A 250 -4.57 -19.74 -5.00
CA ALA A 250 -4.54 -21.20 -4.81
C ALA A 250 -3.50 -21.73 -3.79
N ASN A 251 -2.49 -20.94 -3.41
CA ASN A 251 -1.46 -21.30 -2.43
C ASN A 251 -1.39 -20.35 -1.23
N ALA A 252 -2.43 -19.55 -0.99
CA ALA A 252 -2.48 -18.69 0.16
C ALA A 252 -2.72 -19.51 1.43
N THR A 253 -1.86 -19.31 2.43
CA THR A 253 -2.03 -19.85 3.79
C THR A 253 -2.49 -18.78 4.77
N ALA A 254 -2.33 -17.50 4.42
CA ALA A 254 -2.80 -16.37 5.19
C ALA A 254 -3.16 -15.19 4.28
N VAL A 255 -4.12 -14.37 4.71
CA VAL A 255 -4.46 -13.08 4.10
C VAL A 255 -4.41 -11.98 5.15
N THR A 256 -3.81 -10.85 4.81
CA THR A 256 -3.90 -9.62 5.61
C THR A 256 -4.96 -8.71 5.03
N ILE A 257 -5.95 -8.35 5.85
CA ILE A 257 -7.06 -7.45 5.52
C ILE A 257 -6.82 -6.12 6.22
N THR A 258 -6.78 -5.03 5.47
CA THR A 258 -6.80 -3.66 6.00
C THR A 258 -8.16 -3.04 5.68
N ALA A 259 -8.96 -2.77 6.70
CA ALA A 259 -10.23 -2.05 6.57
C ALA A 259 -10.03 -0.58 6.98
N VAL A 260 -10.56 0.35 6.18
CA VAL A 260 -10.55 1.78 6.48
C VAL A 260 -11.98 2.29 6.39
N GLY A 261 -12.51 2.85 7.48
CA GLY A 261 -13.85 3.44 7.50
C GLY A 261 -13.94 4.70 6.64
N GLY A 262 -15.16 5.06 6.21
CA GLY A 262 -15.39 6.30 5.50
C GLY A 262 -15.12 7.52 6.39
N LYS A 263 -14.69 8.64 5.81
CA LYS A 263 -14.52 9.91 6.53
C LYS A 263 -15.88 10.53 6.84
N GLY A 264 -15.97 11.36 7.88
CA GLY A 264 -17.12 12.22 8.10
C GLY A 264 -17.23 13.33 7.06
N GLY A 265 -18.45 13.77 6.78
CA GLY A 265 -18.71 14.93 5.94
C GLY A 265 -18.35 16.24 6.63
N LYS A 266 -18.06 17.27 5.83
CA LYS A 266 -17.81 18.63 6.30
C LYS A 266 -19.09 19.28 6.84
N GLY A 267 -18.95 20.26 7.72
CA GLY A 267 -20.07 21.06 8.20
C GLY A 267 -20.56 22.03 7.12
N GLY A 268 -21.86 22.34 7.11
CA GLY A 268 -22.40 23.44 6.32
C GLY A 268 -21.89 24.81 6.80
N SER A 269 -22.11 25.86 6.01
CA SER A 269 -21.75 27.23 6.39
C SER A 269 -23.00 28.04 6.74
N GLN A 270 -23.05 28.59 7.95
CA GLN A 270 -24.01 29.66 8.30
C GLN A 270 -23.31 30.89 8.81
N ALA A 271 -23.89 32.06 8.51
CA ALA A 271 -23.45 33.34 9.08
C ALA A 271 -21.93 33.57 8.96
N SER A 272 -21.35 33.20 7.81
CA SER A 272 -19.91 33.31 7.53
C SER A 272 -18.99 32.45 8.42
N SER A 273 -19.51 31.42 9.08
CA SER A 273 -18.67 30.44 9.79
C SER A 273 -17.83 29.61 8.83
N SER A 274 -16.61 29.26 9.27
CA SER A 274 -15.72 28.37 8.54
C SER A 274 -16.29 26.95 8.46
N LYS A 275 -16.14 26.30 7.31
CA LYS A 275 -16.43 24.87 7.17
C LYS A 275 -15.36 24.06 7.87
N TYR A 276 -15.75 23.21 8.81
CA TYR A 276 -14.83 22.26 9.43
C TYR A 276 -14.88 20.92 8.71
N ASN A 277 -13.74 20.26 8.64
CA ASN A 277 -13.65 18.92 8.09
C ASN A 277 -14.29 17.92 9.05
N GLY A 278 -14.99 16.92 8.49
CA GLY A 278 -15.36 15.74 9.26
C GLY A 278 -14.13 14.97 9.73
N GLY A 279 -14.31 14.12 10.72
CA GLY A 279 -13.26 13.26 11.26
C GLY A 279 -12.84 12.21 10.25
N ASP A 280 -11.60 11.76 10.34
CA ASP A 280 -11.13 10.62 9.56
C ASP A 280 -11.79 9.32 10.04
N GLY A 281 -12.01 8.39 9.10
CA GLY A 281 -12.38 7.02 9.41
C GLY A 281 -11.26 6.29 10.13
N GLY A 282 -11.62 5.29 10.93
CA GLY A 282 -10.68 4.41 11.60
C GLY A 282 -10.00 3.48 10.61
N GLN A 283 -8.90 2.86 11.06
CA GLN A 283 -8.20 1.81 10.33
C GLN A 283 -8.06 0.59 11.24
N ALA A 284 -8.32 -0.60 10.68
CA ALA A 284 -8.10 -1.86 11.36
C ALA A 284 -7.40 -2.84 10.42
N VAL A 285 -6.44 -3.60 10.96
CA VAL A 285 -5.63 -4.56 10.20
C VAL A 285 -5.68 -5.91 10.90
N GLY A 286 -5.98 -6.98 10.18
CA GLY A 286 -6.00 -8.35 10.68
C GLY A 286 -5.38 -9.33 9.70
N THR A 287 -4.72 -10.38 10.21
CA THR A 287 -4.18 -11.47 9.39
C THR A 287 -4.86 -12.77 9.76
N PHE A 288 -5.38 -13.48 8.76
CA PHE A 288 -6.21 -14.67 8.94
C PHE A 288 -5.64 -15.83 8.17
N ALA A 289 -5.67 -17.02 8.76
CA ALA A 289 -5.36 -18.24 8.02
C ALA A 289 -6.44 -18.48 6.95
N VAL A 290 -6.00 -18.80 5.73
CA VAL A 290 -6.90 -19.12 4.61
C VAL A 290 -6.40 -20.35 3.88
N THR A 291 -7.28 -20.97 3.10
CA THR A 291 -6.90 -21.97 2.09
C THR A 291 -6.99 -21.35 0.71
N GLY A 292 -6.16 -21.79 -0.23
CA GLY A 292 -6.27 -21.31 -1.60
C GLY A 292 -7.62 -21.61 -2.23
N GLY A 293 -8.16 -20.62 -2.94
CA GLY A 293 -9.51 -20.62 -3.50
C GLY A 293 -10.60 -20.18 -2.51
N GLN A 294 -10.29 -19.95 -1.23
CA GLN A 294 -11.28 -19.52 -0.24
C GLN A 294 -11.82 -18.12 -0.58
N THR A 295 -13.14 -17.98 -0.59
CA THR A 295 -13.81 -16.69 -0.83
C THR A 295 -13.59 -15.75 0.35
N LEU A 296 -13.30 -14.49 0.04
CA LEU A 296 -13.16 -13.38 0.97
C LEU A 296 -14.14 -12.28 0.55
N SER A 297 -14.74 -11.59 1.50
CA SER A 297 -15.61 -10.46 1.21
C SER A 297 -15.30 -9.26 2.10
N ALA A 298 -15.52 -8.06 1.59
CA ALA A 298 -15.38 -6.83 2.32
C ALA A 298 -16.50 -5.85 1.96
N VAL A 299 -16.93 -5.04 2.92
CA VAL A 299 -17.80 -3.88 2.67
C VAL A 299 -17.02 -2.65 3.05
N VAL A 300 -16.87 -1.71 2.12
CA VAL A 300 -16.17 -0.46 2.37
C VAL A 300 -17.16 0.65 2.71
N GLY A 301 -16.96 1.32 3.84
CA GLY A 301 -17.75 2.44 4.30
C GLY A 301 -17.62 3.66 3.38
N CYS A 302 -18.76 4.25 3.04
CA CYS A 302 -18.86 5.50 2.32
C CYS A 302 -18.43 6.68 3.19
N ASN A 303 -17.93 7.75 2.56
CA ASN A 303 -17.77 9.03 3.24
C ASN A 303 -19.14 9.62 3.59
N GLY A 304 -19.21 10.31 4.72
CA GLY A 304 -20.36 11.11 5.14
C GLY A 304 -20.63 12.25 4.17
N ALA A 305 -21.91 12.55 3.96
CA ALA A 305 -22.31 13.69 3.14
C ALA A 305 -21.91 15.01 3.79
N ASP A 306 -21.40 15.95 2.99
CA ASP A 306 -21.16 17.32 3.44
C ASP A 306 -22.48 18.00 3.78
N GLY A 307 -22.47 18.78 4.87
CA GLY A 307 -23.59 19.62 5.29
C GLY A 307 -23.92 20.67 4.23
N GLN A 308 -25.21 20.93 4.07
CA GLN A 308 -25.74 21.90 3.11
C GLN A 308 -26.19 23.18 3.80
N ASN A 309 -26.29 24.27 3.03
CA ASN A 309 -26.91 25.50 3.48
C ASN A 309 -28.44 25.30 3.48
N GLY A 310 -29.00 24.96 4.65
CA GLY A 310 -30.41 24.65 4.85
C GLY A 310 -30.62 23.31 5.55
N THR A 311 -31.86 22.84 5.59
CA THR A 311 -32.22 21.55 6.21
C THR A 311 -31.34 20.43 5.66
N ALA A 312 -30.69 19.69 6.55
CA ALA A 312 -29.81 18.60 6.14
C ALA A 312 -30.63 17.52 5.41
N THR A 313 -30.30 17.23 4.16
CA THR A 313 -30.82 16.03 3.48
C THR A 313 -29.99 14.86 3.98
N SER A 314 -30.50 14.15 5.00
CA SER A 314 -29.81 13.03 5.61
C SER A 314 -29.53 11.93 4.59
N THR A 315 -28.27 11.69 4.28
CA THR A 315 -27.83 10.38 3.79
C THR A 315 -26.80 9.86 4.78
N ALA A 316 -27.25 8.99 5.68
CA ALA A 316 -26.32 8.15 6.43
C ALA A 316 -25.44 7.43 5.41
N ALA A 317 -24.12 7.61 5.53
CA ALA A 317 -23.20 7.00 4.61
C ALA A 317 -23.35 5.47 4.70
N ALA A 318 -23.56 4.82 3.56
CA ALA A 318 -23.63 3.36 3.49
C ALA A 318 -22.29 2.74 3.91
N GLY A 319 -22.31 1.51 4.39
CA GLY A 319 -21.14 0.80 4.89
C GLY A 319 -21.55 -0.52 5.53
N TRP A 320 -20.62 -1.19 6.18
CA TRP A 320 -20.95 -2.40 6.95
C TRP A 320 -21.94 -2.06 8.06
N SER A 321 -21.72 -0.94 8.75
CA SER A 321 -22.73 -0.21 9.51
C SER A 321 -22.87 1.20 8.95
N TYR A 322 -24.09 1.73 8.95
CA TYR A 322 -24.37 3.09 8.51
C TYR A 322 -23.65 4.11 9.40
N GLY A 323 -23.21 5.20 8.78
CA GLY A 323 -22.70 6.37 9.51
C GLY A 323 -23.79 7.11 10.28
N GLY A 324 -23.39 7.95 11.24
CA GLY A 324 -24.33 8.80 11.97
C GLY A 324 -25.02 9.83 11.06
N SER A 325 -26.27 10.16 11.37
CA SER A 325 -27.02 11.20 10.65
C SER A 325 -26.41 12.59 10.83
N THR A 326 -26.67 13.48 9.87
CA THR A 326 -26.36 14.91 9.94
C THR A 326 -27.14 15.59 11.07
N GLY A 327 -26.46 16.38 11.90
CA GLY A 327 -27.14 17.26 12.87
C GLY A 327 -27.83 18.45 12.17
N ASN A 328 -28.92 18.98 12.74
CA ASN A 328 -29.57 20.20 12.25
C ASN A 328 -29.23 21.40 13.15
N GLY A 329 -28.69 22.47 12.56
CA GLY A 329 -28.60 23.77 13.23
C GLY A 329 -29.94 24.52 13.22
N TYR A 330 -30.11 25.46 14.15
CA TYR A 330 -31.21 26.43 14.17
C TYR A 330 -30.63 27.81 14.45
N ILE A 331 -30.94 28.80 13.60
CA ILE A 331 -30.46 30.19 13.76
C ILE A 331 -31.32 30.94 14.78
N VAL A 332 -32.63 30.67 14.78
CA VAL A 332 -33.63 31.18 15.72
C VAL A 332 -34.69 30.08 15.92
N ILE A 333 -35.39 30.09 17.06
CA ILE A 333 -36.45 29.12 17.36
C ILE A 333 -37.44 29.07 16.18
N GLY A 334 -37.49 27.93 15.49
CA GLY A 334 -38.42 27.68 14.37
C GLY A 334 -37.89 27.95 12.96
N GLN A 335 -36.67 28.47 12.77
CA GLN A 335 -36.05 28.60 11.44
C GLN A 335 -34.91 27.58 11.26
N THR A 336 -35.01 26.75 10.23
CA THR A 336 -34.00 25.72 9.94
C THR A 336 -32.67 26.36 9.57
N GLY A 337 -31.63 25.99 10.31
CA GLY A 337 -30.25 26.34 10.02
C GLY A 337 -29.62 25.41 8.99
N ALA A 338 -28.29 25.38 8.94
CA ALA A 338 -27.54 24.50 8.06
C ALA A 338 -27.40 23.13 8.71
N GLY A 339 -27.23 22.13 7.87
CA GLY A 339 -26.87 20.80 8.30
C GLY A 339 -25.40 20.71 8.71
N GLY A 340 -25.15 19.98 9.80
CA GLY A 340 -23.84 19.35 10.04
C GLY A 340 -23.53 18.31 8.97
N GLY A 341 -22.27 17.93 8.87
CA GLY A 341 -21.86 16.81 8.03
C GLY A 341 -22.37 15.48 8.60
N GLY A 342 -22.59 14.50 7.72
CA GLY A 342 -22.93 13.14 8.11
C GLY A 342 -21.71 12.36 8.62
N GLY A 343 -21.92 11.35 9.44
CA GLY A 343 -20.86 10.38 9.76
C GLY A 343 -20.54 9.49 8.56
N GLY A 344 -19.29 9.07 8.44
CA GLY A 344 -18.87 8.04 7.50
C GLY A 344 -19.38 6.65 7.91
N GLY A 345 -19.59 5.77 6.93
CA GLY A 345 -19.91 4.37 7.17
C GLY A 345 -18.70 3.59 7.67
N SER A 346 -18.94 2.51 8.41
CA SER A 346 -17.86 1.60 8.81
C SER A 346 -17.49 0.64 7.66
N SER A 347 -16.28 0.11 7.71
CA SER A 347 -15.80 -0.93 6.80
C SER A 347 -15.61 -2.24 7.55
N ALA A 348 -15.86 -3.37 6.90
CA ALA A 348 -15.60 -4.68 7.47
C ALA A 348 -15.02 -5.66 6.44
N GLY A 349 -14.24 -6.62 6.91
CA GLY A 349 -13.76 -7.77 6.14
C GLY A 349 -14.14 -9.10 6.79
N CYS A 350 -14.53 -10.07 5.97
CA CYS A 350 -15.05 -11.37 6.39
C CYS A 350 -14.44 -12.51 5.54
N LEU A 351 -14.38 -13.72 6.12
CA LEU A 351 -14.21 -14.95 5.33
C LEU A 351 -15.56 -15.40 4.80
N GLY A 352 -15.61 -15.82 3.54
CA GLY A 352 -16.85 -16.19 2.84
C GLY A 352 -17.39 -15.08 1.94
N ALA A 353 -18.51 -15.35 1.29
CA ALA A 353 -19.13 -14.44 0.31
C ALA A 353 -19.92 -13.29 0.97
N ASP A 354 -20.36 -13.47 2.22
CA ASP A 354 -21.35 -12.59 2.84
C ASP A 354 -20.75 -11.82 4.03
N CYS A 355 -20.17 -10.65 3.76
CA CYS A 355 -19.87 -9.65 4.80
C CYS A 355 -21.06 -8.72 5.01
N ALA A 356 -22.24 -9.29 5.24
CA ALA A 356 -23.47 -8.53 5.40
C ALA A 356 -23.52 -7.83 6.77
N THR A 357 -24.21 -6.69 6.84
CA THR A 357 -24.55 -6.04 8.12
C THR A 357 -25.25 -7.05 9.05
N GLY A 358 -24.68 -7.30 10.22
CA GLY A 358 -25.23 -8.25 11.19
C GLY A 358 -24.84 -9.73 10.97
N SER A 359 -24.04 -10.06 9.95
CA SER A 359 -23.38 -11.39 9.91
C SER A 359 -22.42 -11.45 11.11
N GLY A 360 -22.60 -12.37 12.05
CA GLY A 360 -21.87 -12.42 13.33
C GLY A 360 -20.37 -12.76 13.25
N THR A 361 -19.73 -12.65 12.10
CA THR A 361 -18.32 -13.06 11.89
C THR A 361 -17.46 -12.03 11.16
N PRO A 362 -17.61 -10.69 11.37
CA PRO A 362 -16.65 -9.77 10.81
C PRO A 362 -15.32 -9.98 11.53
N LEU A 363 -14.26 -10.18 10.75
CA LEU A 363 -12.93 -10.45 11.28
C LEU A 363 -12.15 -9.18 11.57
N VAL A 364 -12.45 -8.13 10.82
CA VAL A 364 -11.87 -6.78 10.98
C VAL A 364 -12.98 -5.78 10.74
N VAL A 365 -13.16 -4.83 11.66
CA VAL A 365 -14.10 -3.71 11.50
C VAL A 365 -13.35 -2.41 11.75
N ALA A 366 -13.56 -1.43 10.87
CA ALA A 366 -13.02 -0.08 11.01
C ALA A 366 -14.17 0.93 11.06
N GLY A 367 -14.28 1.68 12.17
CA GLY A 367 -15.35 2.66 12.36
C GLY A 367 -15.27 3.83 11.37
N GLY A 368 -16.40 4.41 11.01
CA GLY A 368 -16.46 5.61 10.19
C GLY A 368 -16.24 6.90 11.00
N GLY A 369 -15.68 7.92 10.37
CA GLY A 369 -15.40 9.21 10.99
C GLY A 369 -16.67 10.00 11.30
N GLY A 370 -16.67 10.79 12.38
CA GLY A 370 -17.78 11.65 12.74
C GLY A 370 -17.92 12.84 11.79
N GLY A 371 -19.15 13.23 11.45
CA GLY A 371 -19.40 14.45 10.67
C GLY A 371 -19.09 15.71 11.47
N ALA A 372 -18.68 16.79 10.79
CA ALA A 372 -18.41 18.06 11.47
C ALA A 372 -19.72 18.81 11.83
N GLY A 373 -19.67 19.54 12.93
CA GLY A 373 -20.78 20.37 13.38
C GLY A 373 -20.92 21.66 12.56
N VAL A 374 -22.02 22.37 12.81
CA VAL A 374 -22.24 23.75 12.35
C VAL A 374 -22.23 24.70 13.54
N SER A 375 -21.79 25.92 13.29
CA SER A 375 -21.84 27.02 14.25
C SER A 375 -22.92 28.00 13.81
N ASN A 376 -23.93 28.21 14.66
CA ASN A 376 -25.08 29.05 14.32
C ASN A 376 -24.85 30.54 14.63
N CYS A 377 -23.80 30.87 15.40
CA CYS A 377 -23.47 32.25 15.72
C CYS A 377 -22.31 32.73 14.83
N ALA A 378 -22.45 33.95 14.29
CA ALA A 378 -21.38 34.58 13.56
C ALA A 378 -20.13 34.71 14.45
N GLY A 379 -18.98 34.26 13.94
CA GLY A 379 -17.70 34.35 14.65
C GLY A 379 -17.45 33.28 15.72
N THR A 380 -18.37 32.33 15.97
CA THR A 380 -18.06 31.19 16.85
C THR A 380 -17.50 30.00 16.05
N PRO A 381 -16.46 29.30 16.55
CA PRO A 381 -15.97 28.07 15.92
C PRO A 381 -17.04 26.98 15.88
N ALA A 382 -17.12 26.21 14.79
CA ALA A 382 -17.91 24.98 14.78
C ALA A 382 -17.07 23.82 15.34
N GLY A 383 -17.74 22.79 15.85
CA GLY A 383 -17.08 21.57 16.31
C GLY A 383 -16.53 20.76 15.13
N ALA A 384 -15.28 20.33 15.22
CA ALA A 384 -14.74 19.32 14.31
C ALA A 384 -15.48 17.98 14.50
N GLY A 385 -15.48 17.14 13.47
CA GLY A 385 -15.99 15.77 13.59
C GLY A 385 -15.03 14.90 14.39
N GLY A 386 -15.55 14.05 15.27
CA GLY A 386 -14.73 13.12 16.05
C GLY A 386 -14.08 12.06 15.16
N THR A 387 -12.83 11.68 15.46
CA THR A 387 -12.16 10.54 14.82
C THR A 387 -12.79 9.23 15.27
N ALA A 388 -12.92 8.26 14.35
CA ALA A 388 -13.39 6.93 14.73
C ALA A 388 -12.32 6.17 15.54
N GLY A 389 -12.76 5.23 16.38
CA GLY A 389 -11.85 4.32 17.07
C GLY A 389 -11.25 3.27 16.11
N ALA A 390 -9.99 2.91 16.35
CA ALA A 390 -9.34 1.76 15.74
C ALA A 390 -9.52 0.55 16.67
N ALA A 391 -10.64 -0.16 16.56
CA ALA A 391 -10.88 -1.35 17.38
C ALA A 391 -11.11 -2.58 16.50
N SER A 392 -10.27 -3.60 16.70
CA SER A 392 -10.49 -4.97 16.22
C SER A 392 -11.30 -5.82 17.23
N ASN A 393 -12.01 -5.16 18.15
CA ASN A 393 -12.70 -5.77 19.30
C ASN A 393 -14.02 -5.03 19.55
N ALA A 394 -15.12 -5.79 19.70
CA ALA A 394 -16.51 -5.35 19.78
C ALA A 394 -16.95 -4.63 21.08
N ASN A 395 -16.08 -4.45 22.08
CA ASN A 395 -16.49 -4.06 23.44
C ASN A 395 -16.07 -2.64 23.86
N GLY A 396 -16.27 -1.63 23.00
CA GLY A 396 -16.07 -0.23 23.35
C GLY A 396 -17.39 0.56 23.36
N ASP A 397 -17.75 1.13 24.51
CA ASP A 397 -18.91 2.02 24.63
C ASP A 397 -18.66 3.33 23.86
N GLY A 398 -19.42 3.52 22.77
CA GLY A 398 -19.52 4.80 22.07
C GLY A 398 -20.13 5.86 23.00
N GLY A 399 -19.43 6.97 23.22
CA GLY A 399 -19.92 8.00 24.14
C GLY A 399 -20.98 8.89 23.49
N TYR A 400 -22.13 9.00 24.13
CA TYR A 400 -23.08 10.09 23.93
C TYR A 400 -22.49 11.38 24.51
N GLY A 401 -22.27 12.40 23.67
CA GLY A 401 -21.83 13.72 24.09
C GLY A 401 -22.27 14.80 23.10
N PRO A 402 -22.50 16.05 23.54
CA PRO A 402 -22.92 17.15 22.67
C PRO A 402 -21.85 17.43 21.59
N SER A 403 -22.34 17.71 20.37
CA SER A 403 -21.65 18.16 19.16
C SER A 403 -20.12 17.94 19.09
N GLY A 404 -19.71 16.90 18.34
CA GLY A 404 -18.39 16.84 17.69
C GLY A 404 -17.30 15.98 18.35
N THR A 405 -17.50 15.40 19.53
CA THR A 405 -16.38 14.76 20.25
C THR A 405 -16.19 13.27 20.01
N LYS A 406 -17.15 12.51 19.45
CA LYS A 406 -17.00 11.05 19.28
C LYS A 406 -17.65 10.53 17.98
N GLY A 407 -16.87 9.77 17.20
CA GLY A 407 -17.30 9.10 15.97
C GLY A 407 -18.30 7.95 16.24
N GLY A 408 -18.97 7.49 15.19
CA GLY A 408 -20.01 6.45 15.29
C GLY A 408 -19.46 5.10 15.75
N ASN A 409 -20.22 4.40 16.60
CA ASN A 409 -19.91 3.03 17.03
C ASN A 409 -20.41 2.00 16.01
N GLY A 410 -19.60 0.99 15.72
CA GLY A 410 -20.04 -0.25 15.07
C GLY A 410 -20.73 -1.16 16.09
N GLY A 411 -21.88 -0.73 16.62
CA GLY A 411 -22.67 -1.56 17.53
C GLY A 411 -23.20 -2.80 16.81
N ASN A 412 -22.89 -3.97 17.36
CA ASN A 412 -23.26 -5.35 16.97
C ASN A 412 -22.27 -6.08 16.05
N SER A 413 -21.22 -6.64 16.63
CA SER A 413 -20.57 -7.85 16.10
C SER A 413 -20.57 -8.93 17.19
N GLY A 414 -21.08 -10.12 16.85
CA GLY A 414 -21.42 -11.20 17.77
C GLY A 414 -20.23 -11.98 18.32
N SER A 415 -20.51 -12.70 19.40
CA SER A 415 -19.66 -13.67 20.12
C SER A 415 -19.30 -14.92 19.32
#